data_AF-A0A535F176-F1
#
_entry.id   AF-A0A535F176-F1
#
_cell.length_a   1.000
_cell.length_b   1.000
_cell.length_c   1.000
_cell.angle_alpha   90.00
_cell.angle_beta   90.00
_cell.angle_gamma   90.00
#
_symmetry.space_group_name_H-M   'P 1'
#
loop_
_entity.id
_entity.type
_entity.pdbx_description
1 polymer ?
#
loop_
_entity_poly.entity_id
_entity_poly.type
_entity_poly.pdbx_seq_one_letter_code
_entity_poly.pdbx_strand_id
1 'polypeptide(L)'
;QALQVNPNIKIMATPWSPPGWMKSTDSMEGGTLNSDAYASYANYFVKFIQAYQTQGIPIYAVTVQNEPLYQPVGYPGMSMPADQESFFIKNYLAPAFATNKITTKILGYDHNWDQPGYPTALLSGDPKTNAALAGTAWHCYAGAVEAQTQVHNAYPNKDAYETECSGGQWEGNNGLPGTANLLIGVTRNWGKSVVRWGMALDPNGQPNLGTGAACSQCRGVVTIDQSNGNVTYNGDYDGLGQASKFLTPGAYRIDSSAGSNGIIDSAFKNSDGSKVLVVYNSAASQQSFDVQWGGQWFTYTLPAGAIATFKWSGTQTAGGGSGVVALDRSGWLASASATNQGDSPSNALDGNPATRWSSGQAQAPGMWFQVNMIRPRSFNSISLDAGTSSGDYPHAYQVFVSQDGVDWGNAIASGDSNSQGSGGYVRYDQVTNISFPTQSARFIRVVDTGSGGNWWSLYEFNVYGAPGANPQPLGRSGWSATASVSNVGEPPSNALDGTFGTRWSTGQPQSPGISFRVDMANVQSFSSIALDCGASGGDYPRGYQVFVSNDGSTWGNAIASGQGSSGYTVIPFTKQSARYIKVVLTASSGSWWSIDEFYAFS
;
A
#
# COMPACT_ATOMS: atom_id res chain seq x y z
N GLN A 1 -21.03 33.83 -10.59
CA GLN A 1 -19.96 33.80 -11.62
C GLN A 1 -19.25 32.44 -11.65
N ALA A 2 -18.60 31.98 -10.57
CA ALA A 2 -17.92 30.66 -10.57
C ALA A 2 -18.84 29.50 -11.01
N LEU A 3 -20.08 29.47 -10.54
CA LEU A 3 -21.10 28.49 -10.96
C LEU A 3 -21.47 28.56 -12.46
N GLN A 4 -21.29 29.69 -13.13
CA GLN A 4 -21.50 29.79 -14.58
C GLN A 4 -20.36 29.12 -15.36
N VAL A 5 -19.16 29.11 -14.79
CA VAL A 5 -17.99 28.42 -15.38
C VAL A 5 -18.02 26.93 -15.05
N ASN A 6 -18.31 26.59 -13.80
CA ASN A 6 -18.45 25.21 -13.34
C ASN A 6 -19.73 25.04 -12.51
N PRO A 7 -20.85 24.61 -13.11
CA PRO A 7 -22.11 24.43 -12.39
C PRO A 7 -22.08 23.29 -11.37
N ASN A 8 -21.05 22.43 -11.44
CA ASN A 8 -20.88 21.28 -10.54
C ASN A 8 -19.89 21.56 -9.39
N ILE A 9 -19.42 22.80 -9.23
CA ILE A 9 -18.54 23.15 -8.11
C ILE A 9 -19.27 22.91 -6.78
N LYS A 10 -18.58 22.26 -5.83
CA LYS A 10 -19.10 22.03 -4.48
C LYS A 10 -18.73 23.21 -3.59
N ILE A 11 -19.71 23.73 -2.87
CA ILE A 11 -19.52 24.87 -1.97
C ILE A 11 -19.71 24.38 -0.55
N MET A 12 -18.69 24.59 0.27
CA MET A 12 -18.71 24.33 1.70
C MET A 12 -18.73 25.66 2.44
N ALA A 13 -19.37 25.70 3.61
CA ALA A 13 -19.38 26.89 4.46
C ALA A 13 -19.15 26.54 5.93
N THR A 14 -18.36 27.35 6.60
CA THR A 14 -18.09 27.26 8.05
C THR A 14 -18.27 28.65 8.66
N PRO A 15 -18.94 28.79 9.81
CA PRO A 15 -18.93 30.05 10.54
C PRO A 15 -17.65 30.17 11.37
N TRP A 16 -16.96 31.30 11.27
CA TRP A 16 -15.92 31.66 12.25
C TRP A 16 -16.51 31.94 13.63
N SER A 17 -17.74 32.47 13.69
CA SER A 17 -18.39 32.77 14.95
C SER A 17 -19.91 32.91 14.78
N PRO A 18 -20.72 32.52 15.78
CA PRO A 18 -22.09 33.00 15.90
C PRO A 18 -22.15 34.53 16.15
N PRO A 19 -23.32 35.17 15.95
CA PRO A 19 -23.56 36.52 16.44
C PRO A 19 -23.22 36.67 17.93
N GLY A 20 -22.64 37.82 18.31
CA GLY A 20 -22.11 38.03 19.68
C GLY A 20 -23.10 37.74 20.80
N TRP A 21 -24.36 38.15 20.66
CA TRP A 21 -25.41 37.93 21.65
C TRP A 21 -25.76 36.46 21.91
N MET A 22 -25.35 35.55 21.01
CA MET A 22 -25.51 34.10 21.22
C MET A 22 -24.39 33.51 22.11
N LYS A 23 -23.39 34.31 22.49
CA LYS A 23 -22.14 33.84 23.09
C LYS A 23 -21.96 34.36 24.50
N SER A 24 -21.12 33.65 25.26
CA SER A 24 -20.82 33.98 26.66
C SER A 24 -20.09 35.32 26.83
N THR A 25 -19.50 35.85 25.76
CA THR A 25 -18.73 37.10 25.74
C THR A 25 -19.54 38.29 25.22
N ASP A 26 -20.78 38.09 24.75
CA ASP A 26 -21.56 39.09 23.99
C ASP A 26 -20.78 39.70 22.79
N SER A 27 -19.84 38.93 22.26
CA SER A 27 -18.91 39.35 21.20
C SER A 27 -18.67 38.22 20.21
N MET A 28 -18.44 38.55 18.94
CA MET A 28 -18.03 37.57 17.94
C MET A 28 -16.62 37.00 18.22
N GLU A 29 -15.84 37.60 19.11
CA GLU A 29 -14.51 37.11 19.52
C GLU A 29 -14.59 36.22 20.78
N GLY A 30 -13.84 35.11 20.77
CA GLY A 30 -13.67 34.18 21.89
C GLY A 30 -14.96 33.60 22.49
N GLY A 31 -14.90 33.04 23.70
CA GLY A 31 -16.08 32.57 24.42
C GLY A 31 -16.64 31.24 23.92
N THR A 32 -17.87 30.93 24.34
CA THR A 32 -18.60 29.69 24.02
C THR A 32 -20.05 29.99 23.64
N LEU A 33 -20.74 29.05 22.99
CA LEU A 33 -22.13 29.20 22.58
C LEU A 33 -23.05 29.04 23.80
N ASN A 34 -23.91 30.03 24.05
CA ASN A 34 -24.87 29.95 25.14
C ASN A 34 -25.93 28.89 24.82
N SER A 35 -26.30 28.10 25.82
CA SER A 35 -27.25 27.00 25.65
C SER A 35 -28.66 27.44 25.23
N ASP A 36 -29.09 28.64 25.62
CA ASP A 36 -30.35 29.25 25.20
C ASP A 36 -30.34 29.72 23.73
N ALA A 37 -29.16 29.87 23.13
CA ALA A 37 -28.99 30.24 21.74
C ALA A 37 -29.02 29.05 20.76
N TYR A 38 -28.97 27.80 21.21
CA TYR A 38 -28.88 26.62 20.32
C TYR A 38 -29.99 26.56 19.27
N ALA A 39 -31.24 26.79 19.64
CA ALA A 39 -32.35 26.79 18.68
C ALA A 39 -32.21 27.93 17.65
N SER A 40 -31.81 29.12 18.10
CA SER A 40 -31.59 30.28 17.23
C SER A 40 -30.42 30.05 16.29
N TYR A 41 -29.34 29.42 16.76
CA TYR A 41 -28.16 29.14 15.95
C TYR A 41 -28.42 28.05 14.91
N ALA A 42 -29.14 26.98 15.25
CA ALA A 42 -29.57 25.99 14.24
C ALA A 42 -30.46 26.63 13.14
N ASN A 43 -31.39 27.53 13.54
CA ASN A 43 -32.19 28.30 12.59
C ASN A 43 -31.37 29.28 11.75
N TYR A 44 -30.24 29.78 12.27
CA TYR A 44 -29.30 30.60 11.51
C TYR A 44 -28.70 29.82 10.33
N PHE A 45 -28.26 28.57 10.56
CA PHE A 45 -27.80 27.69 9.47
C PHE A 45 -28.89 27.43 8.43
N VAL A 46 -30.12 27.14 8.86
CA VAL A 46 -31.26 26.94 7.95
C VAL A 46 -31.47 28.17 7.06
N LYS A 47 -31.52 29.37 7.66
CA LYS A 47 -31.71 30.62 6.92
C LYS A 47 -30.55 30.91 5.97
N PHE A 48 -29.31 30.67 6.40
CA PHE A 48 -28.12 30.82 5.55
C PHE A 48 -28.22 29.94 4.31
N ILE A 49 -28.48 28.64 4.49
CA ILE A 49 -28.56 27.66 3.39
C ILE A 49 -29.70 28.04 2.43
N GLN A 50 -30.89 28.32 2.95
CA GLN A 50 -32.06 28.66 2.13
C GLN A 50 -31.85 29.97 1.36
N ALA A 51 -31.23 30.98 1.98
CA ALA A 51 -30.92 32.24 1.32
C ALA A 51 -29.97 32.03 0.13
N TYR A 52 -28.90 31.26 0.32
CA TYR A 52 -27.95 30.94 -0.75
C TYR A 52 -28.59 30.10 -1.86
N GLN A 53 -29.38 29.08 -1.51
CA GLN A 53 -30.11 28.27 -2.47
C GLN A 53 -31.11 29.09 -3.30
N THR A 54 -31.77 30.09 -2.70
CA THR A 54 -32.67 31.02 -3.40
C THR A 54 -31.93 31.85 -4.46
N GLN A 55 -30.64 32.12 -4.24
CA GLN A 55 -29.77 32.77 -5.22
C GLN A 55 -29.13 31.79 -6.23
N GLY A 56 -29.56 30.53 -6.23
CA GLY A 56 -29.01 29.48 -7.11
C GLY A 56 -27.64 28.97 -6.68
N ILE A 57 -27.25 29.15 -5.41
CA ILE A 57 -25.96 28.72 -4.85
C ILE A 57 -26.18 27.52 -3.92
N PRO A 58 -25.97 26.28 -4.39
CA PRO A 58 -26.18 25.09 -3.57
C PRO A 58 -25.05 24.92 -2.55
N ILE A 59 -25.40 24.84 -1.26
CA ILE A 59 -24.46 24.50 -0.19
C ILE A 59 -24.34 22.98 -0.06
N TYR A 60 -23.17 22.45 -0.40
CA TYR A 60 -22.87 21.01 -0.38
C TYR A 60 -22.64 20.50 1.04
N ALA A 61 -21.87 21.23 1.84
CA ALA A 61 -21.54 20.86 3.22
C ALA A 61 -21.40 22.08 4.13
N VAL A 62 -21.59 21.88 5.42
CA VAL A 62 -21.24 22.83 6.48
C VAL A 62 -20.49 22.14 7.61
N THR A 63 -19.71 22.89 8.36
CA THR A 63 -19.24 22.53 9.71
C THR A 63 -19.91 23.46 10.72
N VAL A 64 -19.90 23.07 12.00
CA VAL A 64 -20.58 23.85 13.05
C VAL A 64 -19.80 25.10 13.45
N GLN A 65 -18.47 25.02 13.44
CA GLN A 65 -17.57 26.06 13.91
C GLN A 65 -16.22 25.85 13.24
N ASN A 66 -15.63 26.91 12.70
CA ASN A 66 -14.24 26.90 12.26
C ASN A 66 -13.30 26.77 13.47
N GLU A 67 -12.37 25.84 13.44
CA GLU A 67 -11.33 25.66 14.46
C GLU A 67 -11.84 25.70 15.91
N PRO A 68 -12.77 24.81 16.32
CA PRO A 68 -13.46 24.88 17.60
C PRO A 68 -12.59 24.73 18.85
N LEU A 69 -11.30 24.38 18.69
CA LEU A 69 -10.32 24.32 19.78
C LEU A 69 -9.43 25.58 19.85
N TYR A 70 -9.66 26.56 18.98
CA TYR A 70 -8.91 27.80 18.94
C TYR A 70 -9.82 28.99 19.28
N GLN A 71 -9.35 29.84 20.20
CA GLN A 71 -10.03 31.09 20.59
C GLN A 71 -9.17 32.28 20.16
N PRO A 72 -9.37 32.81 18.95
CA PRO A 72 -8.58 33.92 18.46
C PRO A 72 -8.86 35.21 19.24
N VAL A 73 -7.83 36.06 19.31
CA VAL A 73 -7.92 37.43 19.83
C VAL A 73 -7.87 38.40 18.65
N GLY A 74 -8.85 39.31 18.55
CA GLY A 74 -8.92 40.33 17.51
C GLY A 74 -9.58 39.88 16.21
N TYR A 75 -10.18 38.68 16.17
CA TYR A 75 -11.06 38.27 15.06
C TYR A 75 -12.13 37.26 15.51
N PRO A 76 -13.20 37.06 14.72
CA PRO A 76 -14.29 36.16 15.11
C PRO A 76 -13.84 34.72 15.35
N GLY A 77 -14.29 34.13 16.44
CA GLY A 77 -13.93 32.77 16.86
C GLY A 77 -14.70 32.36 18.10
N MET A 78 -14.74 31.06 18.38
CA MET A 78 -15.39 30.51 19.57
C MET A 78 -14.85 29.13 19.90
N SER A 79 -14.69 28.82 21.18
CA SER A 79 -14.44 27.44 21.59
C SER A 79 -15.74 26.65 21.59
N MET A 80 -15.70 25.46 21.01
CA MET A 80 -16.78 24.49 21.09
C MET A 80 -16.17 23.09 21.33
N PRO A 81 -16.17 22.58 22.56
CA PRO A 81 -15.70 21.22 22.82
C PRO A 81 -16.57 20.16 22.12
N ALA A 82 -16.02 18.97 21.88
CA ALA A 82 -16.68 17.92 21.09
C ALA A 82 -18.04 17.46 21.67
N ASP A 83 -18.19 17.46 22.99
CA ASP A 83 -19.45 17.14 23.65
C ASP A 83 -20.52 18.22 23.39
N GLN A 84 -20.11 19.50 23.39
CA GLN A 84 -20.97 20.62 23.04
C GLN A 84 -21.38 20.58 21.56
N GLU A 85 -20.43 20.32 20.64
CA GLU A 85 -20.74 20.19 19.21
C GLU A 85 -21.69 19.00 18.96
N SER A 86 -21.39 17.84 19.56
CA SER A 86 -22.25 16.65 19.49
C SER A 86 -23.66 16.95 20.01
N PHE A 87 -23.78 17.64 21.15
CA PHE A 87 -25.06 18.04 21.72
C PHE A 87 -25.85 18.97 20.81
N PHE A 88 -25.18 19.97 20.22
CA PHE A 88 -25.81 20.90 19.28
C PHE A 88 -26.28 20.19 18.01
N ILE A 89 -25.44 19.33 17.42
CA ILE A 89 -25.77 18.58 16.20
C ILE A 89 -27.00 17.70 16.42
N LYS A 90 -26.98 16.83 17.44
CA LYS A 90 -28.01 15.81 17.62
C LYS A 90 -29.36 16.37 18.07
N ASN A 91 -29.36 17.46 18.83
CA ASN A 91 -30.59 17.99 19.42
C ASN A 91 -31.16 19.19 18.65
N TYR A 92 -30.35 19.91 17.87
CA TYR A 92 -30.79 21.16 17.23
C TYR A 92 -30.52 21.18 15.73
N LEU A 93 -29.26 21.04 15.29
CA LEU A 93 -28.91 21.24 13.88
C LEU A 93 -29.52 20.17 12.95
N ALA A 94 -29.30 18.89 13.25
CA ALA A 94 -29.81 17.81 12.41
C ALA A 94 -31.35 17.75 12.39
N PRO A 95 -32.07 17.92 13.53
CA PRO A 95 -33.54 18.08 13.51
C PRO A 95 -34.02 19.29 12.71
N ALA A 96 -33.33 20.44 12.79
CA ALA A 96 -33.68 21.63 12.02
C ALA A 96 -33.51 21.39 10.51
N PHE A 97 -32.44 20.70 10.09
CA PHE A 97 -32.24 20.33 8.69
C PHE A 97 -33.32 19.37 8.20
N ALA A 98 -33.64 18.32 8.97
CA ALA A 98 -34.68 17.36 8.64
C ALA A 98 -36.06 18.05 8.47
N THR A 99 -36.42 18.92 9.42
CA THR A 99 -37.68 19.69 9.39
C THR A 99 -37.79 20.57 8.15
N ASN A 100 -36.67 21.18 7.74
CA ASN A 100 -36.62 22.07 6.58
C ASN A 100 -36.23 21.35 5.27
N LYS A 101 -36.13 20.01 5.28
CA LYS A 101 -35.74 19.18 4.13
C LYS A 101 -34.40 19.59 3.50
N ILE A 102 -33.46 20.05 4.32
CA ILE A 102 -32.11 20.41 3.91
C ILE A 102 -31.26 19.14 3.79
N THR A 103 -30.65 18.95 2.63
CA THR A 103 -29.77 17.80 2.35
C THR A 103 -28.28 18.14 2.43
N THR A 104 -27.94 19.37 2.81
CA THR A 104 -26.56 19.82 3.03
C THR A 104 -25.90 18.93 4.08
N LYS A 105 -24.69 18.46 3.77
CA LYS A 105 -23.92 17.59 4.67
C LYS A 105 -23.45 18.36 5.90
N ILE A 106 -23.36 17.68 7.04
CA ILE A 106 -22.70 18.19 8.25
C ILE A 106 -21.36 17.45 8.36
N LEU A 107 -20.25 18.19 8.36
CA LEU A 107 -18.93 17.67 8.71
C LEU A 107 -18.60 18.12 10.14
N GLY A 108 -18.01 17.22 10.93
CA GLY A 108 -17.58 17.54 12.29
C GLY A 108 -16.15 18.04 12.34
N TYR A 109 -15.79 18.67 13.46
CA TYR A 109 -14.44 19.10 13.83
C TYR A 109 -13.90 20.36 13.13
N ASP A 110 -13.46 20.30 11.87
CA ASP A 110 -12.95 21.46 11.11
C ASP A 110 -11.72 22.13 11.74
N HIS A 111 -10.72 21.31 12.09
CA HIS A 111 -9.48 21.77 12.71
C HIS A 111 -8.33 20.76 12.53
N ASN A 112 -7.22 20.95 13.23
CA ASN A 112 -5.91 20.37 12.90
C ASN A 112 -5.76 18.85 13.12
N TRP A 113 -4.81 18.23 12.43
CA TRP A 113 -4.52 16.80 12.58
C TRP A 113 -3.93 16.37 13.94
N ASP A 114 -3.56 17.31 14.81
CA ASP A 114 -2.95 17.03 16.12
C ASP A 114 -3.95 16.57 17.19
N GLN A 115 -5.27 16.71 16.96
CA GLN A 115 -6.30 16.29 17.91
C GLN A 115 -7.29 15.25 17.33
N PRO A 116 -6.83 14.07 16.89
CA PRO A 116 -7.73 13.03 16.34
C PRO A 116 -8.76 12.50 17.35
N GLY A 117 -8.55 12.74 18.65
CA GLY A 117 -9.50 12.42 19.70
C GLY A 117 -10.83 13.18 19.58
N TYR A 118 -10.83 14.41 19.05
CA TYR A 118 -12.04 15.21 18.90
C TYR A 118 -13.03 14.59 17.91
N PRO A 119 -12.68 14.34 16.62
CA PRO A 119 -13.60 13.70 15.70
C PRO A 119 -13.93 12.27 16.11
N THR A 120 -13.01 11.55 16.76
CA THR A 120 -13.30 10.23 17.34
C THR A 120 -14.40 10.31 18.39
N ALA A 121 -14.39 11.33 19.25
CA ALA A 121 -15.44 11.54 20.26
C ALA A 121 -16.80 11.88 19.62
N LEU A 122 -16.83 12.69 18.55
CA LEU A 122 -18.06 12.95 17.80
C LEU A 122 -18.65 11.67 17.18
N LEU A 123 -17.78 10.80 16.66
CA LEU A 123 -18.20 9.60 15.94
C LEU A 123 -18.55 8.41 16.86
N SER A 124 -17.92 8.29 18.03
CA SER A 124 -18.24 7.22 19.02
C SER A 124 -19.29 7.61 20.05
N GLY A 125 -19.36 8.89 20.43
CA GLY A 125 -20.04 9.31 21.66
C GLY A 125 -21.56 9.20 21.62
N ASP A 126 -22.20 9.43 20.47
CA ASP A 126 -23.66 9.37 20.33
C ASP A 126 -24.08 8.89 18.92
N PRO A 127 -24.94 7.86 18.80
CA PRO A 127 -25.40 7.35 17.51
C PRO A 127 -26.16 8.37 16.64
N LYS A 128 -26.88 9.33 17.25
CA LYS A 128 -27.59 10.39 16.50
C LYS A 128 -26.61 11.39 15.91
N THR A 129 -25.58 11.77 16.66
CA THR A 129 -24.49 12.62 16.15
C THR A 129 -23.78 11.90 15.01
N ASN A 130 -23.36 10.64 15.22
CA ASN A 130 -22.72 9.85 14.17
C ASN A 130 -23.61 9.78 12.91
N ALA A 131 -24.90 9.48 13.05
CA ALA A 131 -25.82 9.39 11.91
C ALA A 131 -25.98 10.70 11.14
N ALA A 132 -25.91 11.85 11.82
CA ALA A 132 -26.01 13.17 11.20
C ALA A 132 -24.73 13.59 10.45
N LEU A 133 -23.56 13.10 10.89
CA LEU A 133 -22.27 13.45 10.30
C LEU A 133 -22.00 12.69 9.00
N ALA A 134 -21.66 13.41 7.95
CA ALA A 134 -21.18 12.84 6.69
C ALA A 134 -19.69 12.48 6.75
N GLY A 135 -18.93 13.08 7.67
CA GLY A 135 -17.49 12.90 7.78
C GLY A 135 -16.84 13.90 8.73
N THR A 136 -15.51 13.92 8.68
CA THR A 136 -14.65 14.82 9.45
C THR A 136 -13.98 15.84 8.54
N ALA A 137 -13.96 17.10 8.96
CA ALA A 137 -13.20 18.18 8.33
C ALA A 137 -11.87 18.41 9.07
N TRP A 138 -10.80 18.67 8.32
CA TRP A 138 -9.42 18.76 8.81
C TRP A 138 -8.66 19.96 8.25
N HIS A 139 -7.81 20.55 9.08
CA HIS A 139 -6.85 21.58 8.72
C HIS A 139 -5.41 21.07 8.83
N CYS A 140 -4.47 21.76 8.18
CA CYS A 140 -3.07 21.31 8.06
C CYS A 140 -2.08 22.01 9.01
N TYR A 141 -2.54 22.87 9.93
CA TYR A 141 -1.63 23.78 10.67
C TYR A 141 -0.84 23.08 11.77
N ALA A 142 -1.31 21.94 12.25
CA ALA A 142 -0.63 21.13 13.26
C ALA A 142 -0.93 19.63 13.09
N GLY A 143 -0.02 18.80 13.58
CA GLY A 143 -0.15 17.35 13.54
C GLY A 143 0.31 16.74 12.22
N ALA A 144 -0.08 15.47 12.00
CA ALA A 144 0.35 14.67 10.86
C ALA A 144 -0.85 14.09 10.11
N VAL A 145 -0.80 14.09 8.78
CA VAL A 145 -1.91 13.75 7.89
C VAL A 145 -2.45 12.32 8.11
N GLU A 146 -1.65 11.43 8.68
CA GLU A 146 -1.98 10.06 9.09
C GLU A 146 -3.10 9.99 10.13
N ALA A 147 -3.35 11.07 10.87
CA ALA A 147 -4.50 11.19 11.76
C ALA A 147 -5.84 10.92 11.04
N GLN A 148 -5.93 11.28 9.75
CA GLN A 148 -7.11 10.95 8.93
C GLN A 148 -7.28 9.44 8.77
N THR A 149 -6.18 8.72 8.51
CA THR A 149 -6.18 7.25 8.39
C THR A 149 -6.55 6.59 9.71
N GLN A 150 -6.05 7.11 10.83
CA GLN A 150 -6.44 6.62 12.15
C GLN A 150 -7.96 6.70 12.36
N VAL A 151 -8.56 7.86 12.08
CA VAL A 151 -10.01 8.06 12.24
C VAL A 151 -10.80 7.26 11.20
N HIS A 152 -10.33 7.19 9.95
CA HIS A 152 -10.97 6.41 8.90
C HIS A 152 -10.99 4.91 9.25
N ASN A 153 -9.88 4.34 9.72
CA ASN A 153 -9.83 2.92 10.08
C ASN A 153 -10.79 2.58 11.22
N ALA A 154 -11.00 3.49 12.17
CA ALA A 154 -11.99 3.34 13.23
C ALA A 154 -13.44 3.52 12.73
N TYR A 155 -13.67 4.37 11.73
CA TYR A 155 -14.98 4.71 11.18
C TYR A 155 -14.99 4.72 9.64
N PRO A 156 -14.84 3.56 8.97
CA PRO A 156 -14.59 3.49 7.52
C PRO A 156 -15.75 3.99 6.66
N ASN A 157 -16.96 4.08 7.23
CA ASN A 157 -18.15 4.61 6.57
C ASN A 157 -18.27 6.15 6.66
N LYS A 158 -17.28 6.82 7.24
CA LYS A 158 -17.24 8.28 7.37
C LYS A 158 -16.12 8.84 6.50
N ASP A 159 -16.47 9.87 5.75
CA ASP A 159 -15.54 10.53 4.84
C ASP A 159 -14.56 11.44 5.62
N ALA A 160 -13.38 11.70 5.06
CA ALA A 160 -12.46 12.73 5.51
C ALA A 160 -12.35 13.84 4.45
N TYR A 161 -12.25 15.08 4.89
CA TYR A 161 -12.15 16.27 4.04
C TYR A 161 -11.07 17.19 4.60
N GLU A 162 -10.05 17.53 3.81
CA GLU A 162 -9.18 18.66 4.13
C GLU A 162 -9.86 19.93 3.62
N THR A 163 -10.09 20.86 4.53
CA THR A 163 -11.01 22.00 4.35
C THR A 163 -10.32 23.35 4.47
N GLU A 164 -9.13 23.40 5.06
CA GLU A 164 -8.33 24.62 5.15
C GLU A 164 -6.84 24.34 5.38
N CYS A 165 -6.02 24.90 4.49
CA CYS A 165 -4.58 24.96 4.65
C CYS A 165 -4.02 26.23 4.00
N SER A 166 -3.35 27.08 4.77
CA SER A 166 -2.78 28.32 4.21
C SER A 166 -1.43 28.08 3.54
N GLY A 167 -1.24 28.72 2.38
CA GLY A 167 0.09 28.99 1.85
C GLY A 167 0.64 30.29 2.41
N GLY A 168 1.96 30.47 2.37
CA GLY A 168 2.56 31.68 2.92
C GLY A 168 4.03 31.89 2.60
N GLN A 169 4.54 33.05 3.03
CA GLN A 169 5.93 33.45 2.77
C GLN A 169 6.96 32.51 3.40
N TRP A 170 6.58 31.77 4.45
CA TRP A 170 7.43 30.75 5.09
C TRP A 170 7.75 29.55 4.18
N GLU A 171 6.99 29.34 3.11
CA GLU A 171 7.24 28.29 2.10
C GLU A 171 8.18 28.77 0.97
N GLY A 172 8.68 30.00 1.04
CA GLY A 172 9.43 30.65 -0.05
C GLY A 172 8.55 31.11 -1.22
N ASN A 173 9.19 31.46 -2.34
CA ASN A 173 8.55 32.18 -3.47
C ASN A 173 7.61 31.35 -4.36
N ASN A 174 7.26 30.11 -4.00
CA ASN A 174 6.41 29.29 -4.87
C ASN A 174 5.32 28.48 -4.15
N GLY A 175 5.53 27.92 -2.95
CA GLY A 175 4.50 27.12 -2.26
C GLY A 175 4.16 25.76 -2.88
N LEU A 176 4.63 25.49 -4.10
CA LEU A 176 4.42 24.23 -4.81
C LEU A 176 4.78 22.99 -3.97
N PRO A 177 5.91 22.93 -3.25
CA PRO A 177 6.22 21.78 -2.39
C PRO A 177 5.16 21.53 -1.32
N GLY A 178 4.67 22.59 -0.66
CA GLY A 178 3.65 22.49 0.38
C GLY A 178 2.34 21.95 -0.19
N THR A 179 1.87 22.52 -1.30
CA THR A 179 0.64 22.09 -1.97
C THR A 179 0.75 20.67 -2.53
N ALA A 180 1.89 20.27 -3.10
CA ALA A 180 2.10 18.91 -3.61
C ALA A 180 2.06 17.87 -2.48
N ASN A 181 2.75 18.13 -1.37
CA ASN A 181 2.72 17.26 -0.19
C ASN A 181 1.32 17.18 0.42
N LEU A 182 0.61 18.31 0.53
CA LEU A 182 -0.77 18.35 1.02
C LEU A 182 -1.68 17.49 0.12
N LEU A 183 -1.65 17.72 -1.19
CA LEU A 183 -2.48 17.02 -2.15
C LEU A 183 -2.28 15.50 -2.10
N ILE A 184 -1.02 15.06 -2.16
CA ILE A 184 -0.68 13.64 -2.18
C ILE A 184 -0.94 13.01 -0.81
N GLY A 185 -0.49 13.66 0.27
CA GLY A 185 -0.65 13.17 1.64
C GLY A 185 -2.13 13.00 2.01
N VAL A 186 -2.95 14.02 1.77
CA VAL A 186 -4.38 13.98 2.09
C VAL A 186 -5.09 12.86 1.34
N THR A 187 -4.84 12.73 0.04
CA THR A 187 -5.53 11.73 -0.79
C THR A 187 -5.04 10.30 -0.56
N ARG A 188 -3.78 10.11 -0.14
CA ARG A 188 -3.28 8.81 0.35
C ARG A 188 -3.88 8.43 1.71
N ASN A 189 -4.26 9.43 2.52
CA ASN A 189 -4.86 9.25 3.84
C ASN A 189 -6.38 9.51 3.85
N TRP A 190 -7.08 8.98 2.83
CA TRP A 190 -8.56 8.95 2.74
C TRP A 190 -9.28 10.29 2.57
N GLY A 191 -8.56 11.41 2.53
CA GLY A 191 -9.15 12.72 2.31
C GLY A 191 -9.73 12.88 0.90
N LYS A 192 -10.94 13.45 0.81
CA LYS A 192 -11.73 13.58 -0.42
C LYS A 192 -11.72 15.00 -1.00
N SER A 193 -11.09 15.95 -0.31
CA SER A 193 -10.91 17.34 -0.73
C SER A 193 -9.54 17.83 -0.27
N VAL A 194 -9.05 18.84 -0.98
CA VAL A 194 -7.89 19.65 -0.60
C VAL A 194 -8.23 21.10 -0.91
N VAL A 195 -8.17 21.98 0.08
CA VAL A 195 -8.63 23.38 -0.01
C VAL A 195 -7.57 24.31 0.57
N ARG A 196 -6.93 25.09 -0.30
CA ARG A 196 -5.99 26.14 0.15
C ARG A 196 -6.74 27.40 0.55
N TRP A 197 -6.29 28.05 1.63
CA TRP A 197 -6.87 29.30 2.11
C TRP A 197 -6.44 30.51 1.27
N GLY A 198 -7.36 31.45 1.06
CA GLY A 198 -7.15 32.69 0.31
C GLY A 198 -6.99 32.46 -1.20
N MET A 199 -8.07 32.58 -1.97
CA MET A 199 -7.99 32.38 -3.43
C MET A 199 -7.10 33.43 -4.12
N ALA A 200 -7.24 34.71 -3.75
CA ALA A 200 -6.49 35.80 -4.33
C ALA A 200 -6.15 36.83 -3.24
N LEU A 201 -4.87 37.18 -3.12
CA LEU A 201 -4.38 38.25 -2.25
C LEU A 201 -3.43 39.16 -3.04
N ASP A 202 -3.15 40.35 -2.53
CA ASP A 202 -2.13 41.22 -3.12
C ASP A 202 -0.69 40.75 -2.76
N PRO A 203 0.37 41.38 -3.31
CA PRO A 203 1.76 41.00 -3.00
C PRO A 203 2.14 41.08 -1.51
N ASN A 204 1.36 41.79 -0.69
CA ASN A 204 1.55 41.95 0.75
C ASN A 204 0.62 41.02 1.57
N GLY A 205 -0.10 40.09 0.93
CA GLY A 205 -1.03 39.18 1.61
C GLY A 205 -2.34 39.86 2.06
N GLN A 206 -2.73 40.96 1.42
CA GLN A 206 -3.92 41.74 1.74
C GLN A 206 -5.09 41.47 0.77
N PRO A 207 -6.35 41.75 1.18
CA PRO A 207 -6.76 42.24 2.49
C PRO A 207 -6.72 41.15 3.57
N ASN A 208 -6.26 41.52 4.76
CA ASN A 208 -6.49 40.78 5.99
C ASN A 208 -7.10 41.70 7.05
N LEU A 209 -7.51 41.14 8.20
CA LEU A 209 -8.17 41.92 9.25
C LEU A 209 -7.23 42.93 9.93
N GLY A 210 -5.91 42.88 9.69
CA GLY A 210 -4.93 43.79 10.27
C GLY A 210 -4.77 43.67 11.80
N THR A 211 -5.46 42.72 12.44
CA THR A 211 -5.47 42.50 13.89
C THR A 211 -4.59 41.31 14.28
N GLY A 212 -3.88 41.46 15.40
CA GLY A 212 -3.02 40.48 16.09
C GLY A 212 -2.84 39.11 15.46
N ALA A 213 -3.83 38.22 15.61
CA ALA A 213 -3.75 36.80 15.24
C ALA A 213 -4.15 36.49 13.78
N ALA A 214 -4.58 37.47 13.00
CA ALA A 214 -4.85 37.27 11.58
C ALA A 214 -3.54 36.98 10.82
N CYS A 215 -3.59 36.06 9.86
CA CYS A 215 -2.39 35.64 9.13
C CYS A 215 -1.79 36.78 8.31
N SER A 216 -0.67 37.33 8.78
CA SER A 216 0.04 38.45 8.15
C SER A 216 1.05 38.02 7.08
N GLN A 217 1.36 36.73 7.01
CA GLN A 217 2.31 36.14 6.06
C GLN A 217 1.66 35.19 5.06
N CYS A 218 0.32 35.11 5.06
CA CYS A 218 -0.42 34.26 4.14
C CYS A 218 -0.27 34.76 2.71
N ARG A 219 -0.21 33.81 1.79
CA ARG A 219 -0.10 34.03 0.34
C ARG A 219 -1.34 33.42 -0.31
N GLY A 220 -1.93 34.16 -1.24
CA GLY A 220 -3.07 33.63 -1.98
C GLY A 220 -2.67 32.50 -2.92
N VAL A 221 -3.65 31.69 -3.34
CA VAL A 221 -3.46 30.73 -4.43
C VAL A 221 -2.97 31.46 -5.69
N VAL A 222 -3.51 32.65 -5.95
CA VAL A 222 -2.93 33.63 -6.88
C VAL A 222 -2.60 34.94 -6.17
N THR A 223 -1.63 35.68 -6.70
CA THR A 223 -1.30 37.04 -6.27
C THR A 223 -1.79 38.03 -7.32
N ILE A 224 -2.50 39.08 -6.91
CA ILE A 224 -3.00 40.14 -7.80
C ILE A 224 -2.36 41.47 -7.40
N ASP A 225 -1.50 41.99 -8.27
CA ASP A 225 -0.95 43.34 -8.12
C ASP A 225 -1.98 44.37 -8.60
N GLN A 226 -2.59 45.06 -7.65
CA GLN A 226 -3.64 46.05 -7.93
C GLN A 226 -3.12 47.29 -8.67
N SER A 227 -1.82 47.57 -8.62
CA SER A 227 -1.23 48.77 -9.24
C SER A 227 -1.19 48.69 -10.77
N ASN A 228 -1.08 47.48 -11.31
CA ASN A 228 -0.94 47.23 -12.75
C ASN A 228 -1.87 46.12 -13.28
N GLY A 229 -2.63 45.45 -12.40
CA GLY A 229 -3.56 44.37 -12.75
C GLY A 229 -2.88 43.02 -13.03
N ASN A 230 -1.58 42.89 -12.78
CA ASN A 230 -0.86 41.64 -13.04
C ASN A 230 -1.31 40.53 -12.08
N VAL A 231 -1.50 39.34 -12.64
CA VAL A 231 -1.84 38.13 -11.89
C VAL A 231 -0.65 37.18 -11.92
N THR A 232 -0.15 36.82 -10.74
CA THR A 232 0.85 35.76 -10.56
C THR A 232 0.16 34.50 -10.08
N TYR A 233 0.27 33.43 -10.87
CA TYR A 233 -0.14 32.10 -10.46
C TYR A 233 0.97 31.53 -9.57
N ASN A 234 0.69 31.39 -8.28
CA ASN A 234 1.68 30.83 -7.36
C ASN A 234 1.70 29.30 -7.50
N GLY A 235 2.72 28.64 -6.98
CA GLY A 235 2.81 27.18 -7.00
C GLY A 235 1.69 26.45 -6.27
N ASP A 236 0.91 27.12 -5.42
CA ASP A 236 -0.36 26.58 -4.94
C ASP A 236 -1.38 26.42 -6.07
N TYR A 237 -1.48 27.40 -6.97
CA TYR A 237 -2.33 27.31 -8.16
C TYR A 237 -1.86 26.17 -9.06
N ASP A 238 -0.55 26.09 -9.33
CA ASP A 238 0.01 25.03 -10.18
C ASP A 238 -0.16 23.65 -9.55
N GLY A 239 0.11 23.51 -8.25
CA GLY A 239 -0.04 22.27 -7.50
C GLY A 239 -1.48 21.78 -7.44
N LEU A 240 -2.45 22.66 -7.15
CA LEU A 240 -3.87 22.32 -7.22
C LEU A 240 -4.31 22.01 -8.66
N GLY A 241 -3.74 22.70 -9.65
CA GLY A 241 -3.98 22.47 -11.07
C GLY A 241 -3.57 21.08 -11.55
N GLN A 242 -2.49 20.52 -10.97
CA GLN A 242 -2.01 19.17 -11.27
C GLN A 242 -3.02 18.07 -10.89
N ALA A 243 -3.86 18.29 -9.87
CA ALA A 243 -4.98 17.38 -9.61
C ALA A 243 -6.25 17.81 -10.36
N SER A 244 -6.71 19.04 -10.13
CA SER A 244 -8.06 19.49 -10.48
C SER A 244 -8.35 19.50 -11.99
N LYS A 245 -7.32 19.62 -12.84
CA LYS A 245 -7.48 19.58 -14.30
C LYS A 245 -7.69 18.17 -14.85
N PHE A 246 -7.23 17.15 -14.13
CA PHE A 246 -7.21 15.76 -14.61
C PHE A 246 -8.17 14.84 -13.85
N LEU A 247 -8.44 15.17 -12.58
CA LEU A 247 -9.43 14.51 -11.74
C LEU A 247 -10.80 15.15 -11.89
N THR A 248 -11.82 14.30 -12.01
CA THR A 248 -13.22 14.71 -12.06
C THR A 248 -13.92 14.39 -10.75
N PRO A 249 -14.92 15.18 -10.31
CA PRO A 249 -15.74 14.82 -9.16
C PRO A 249 -16.31 13.41 -9.30
N GLY A 250 -16.06 12.56 -8.31
CA GLY A 250 -16.45 11.14 -8.32
C GLY A 250 -15.32 10.19 -8.71
N ALA A 251 -14.14 10.69 -9.08
CA ALA A 251 -12.92 9.88 -9.10
C ALA A 251 -12.66 9.29 -7.71
N TYR A 252 -12.16 8.06 -7.68
CA TYR A 252 -11.70 7.41 -6.45
C TYR A 252 -10.21 7.13 -6.53
N ARG A 253 -9.53 7.27 -5.39
CA ARG A 253 -8.14 6.85 -5.24
C ARG A 253 -8.05 5.34 -5.46
N ILE A 254 -7.08 4.91 -6.24
CA ILE A 254 -6.71 3.50 -6.40
C ILE A 254 -5.33 3.29 -5.76
N ASP A 255 -5.01 2.04 -5.46
CA ASP A 255 -3.74 1.75 -4.85
C ASP A 255 -2.56 2.01 -5.80
N SER A 256 -1.45 2.42 -5.21
CA SER A 256 -0.16 2.65 -5.88
C SER A 256 0.96 2.46 -4.86
N SER A 257 2.05 1.84 -5.32
CA SER A 257 3.26 1.64 -4.51
C SER A 257 3.75 2.96 -3.95
N ALA A 258 4.12 3.00 -2.66
CA ALA A 258 4.76 4.18 -2.12
C ALA A 258 6.05 4.47 -2.91
N GLY A 259 6.19 5.68 -3.44
CA GLY A 259 7.42 6.07 -4.13
C GLY A 259 8.67 5.99 -3.23
N SER A 260 9.83 5.82 -3.84
CA SER A 260 11.14 5.72 -3.18
C SER A 260 12.03 6.92 -3.53
N ASN A 261 13.10 7.13 -2.77
CA ASN A 261 14.11 8.17 -3.05
C ASN A 261 13.53 9.59 -3.20
N GLY A 262 12.49 9.92 -2.44
CA GLY A 262 11.82 11.22 -2.49
C GLY A 262 10.75 11.36 -3.57
N ILE A 263 10.43 10.30 -4.31
CA ILE A 263 9.20 10.26 -5.11
C ILE A 263 8.02 9.99 -4.16
N ILE A 264 6.98 10.82 -4.25
CA ILE A 264 5.68 10.57 -3.64
C ILE A 264 4.60 10.67 -4.70
N ASP A 265 3.52 9.91 -4.54
CA ASP A 265 2.48 9.82 -5.56
C ASP A 265 1.08 9.53 -5.00
N SER A 266 0.07 9.83 -5.81
CA SER A 266 -1.30 9.38 -5.58
C SER A 266 -1.98 9.04 -6.90
N ALA A 267 -2.59 7.85 -6.98
CA ALA A 267 -3.23 7.33 -8.17
C ALA A 267 -4.75 7.31 -8.04
N PHE A 268 -5.46 7.56 -9.13
CA PHE A 268 -6.92 7.68 -9.16
C PHE A 268 -7.50 7.03 -10.40
N LYS A 269 -8.79 6.68 -10.32
CA LYS A 269 -9.62 6.32 -11.45
C LYS A 269 -10.81 7.26 -11.54
N ASN A 270 -10.93 7.96 -12.66
CA ASN A 270 -12.10 8.78 -12.99
C ASN A 270 -13.32 7.90 -13.32
N SER A 271 -14.51 8.52 -13.29
CA SER A 271 -15.77 7.86 -13.65
C SER A 271 -15.82 7.41 -15.11
N ASP A 272 -15.11 8.09 -16.01
CA ASP A 272 -14.92 7.68 -17.42
C ASP A 272 -13.98 6.47 -17.59
N GLY A 273 -13.41 5.95 -16.48
CA GLY A 273 -12.50 4.81 -16.45
C GLY A 273 -11.02 5.18 -16.63
N SER A 274 -10.70 6.41 -17.02
CA SER A 274 -9.31 6.89 -17.14
C SER A 274 -8.58 6.85 -15.80
N LYS A 275 -7.28 6.64 -15.86
CA LYS A 275 -6.37 6.68 -14.71
C LYS A 275 -5.66 8.01 -14.68
N VAL A 276 -5.39 8.47 -13.47
CA VAL A 276 -4.60 9.67 -13.21
C VAL A 276 -3.59 9.32 -12.13
N LEU A 277 -2.32 9.61 -12.38
CA LEU A 277 -1.24 9.51 -11.40
C LEU A 277 -0.63 10.88 -11.23
N VAL A 278 -0.68 11.41 -10.01
CA VAL A 278 0.04 12.64 -9.62
C VAL A 278 1.32 12.21 -8.92
N VAL A 279 2.47 12.70 -9.38
CA VAL A 279 3.79 12.36 -8.84
C VAL A 279 4.56 13.63 -8.52
N TYR A 280 5.14 13.71 -7.32
CA TYR A 280 6.01 14.79 -6.90
C TYR A 280 7.39 14.26 -6.52
N ASN A 281 8.44 14.94 -6.99
CA ASN A 281 9.81 14.67 -6.58
C ASN A 281 10.23 15.64 -5.47
N SER A 282 10.23 15.16 -4.23
CA SER A 282 10.68 15.91 -3.05
C SER A 282 12.19 15.81 -2.81
N ALA A 283 12.94 15.06 -3.62
CA ALA A 283 14.38 14.94 -3.49
C ALA A 283 15.10 16.21 -3.99
N ALA A 284 16.33 16.41 -3.52
CA ALA A 284 17.19 17.51 -3.96
C ALA A 284 17.78 17.31 -5.37
N SER A 285 17.58 16.14 -5.98
CA SER A 285 18.07 15.78 -7.31
C SER A 285 16.95 15.20 -8.18
N GLN A 286 17.16 15.22 -9.50
CA GLN A 286 16.24 14.56 -10.42
C GLN A 286 16.15 13.06 -10.11
N GLN A 287 14.96 12.50 -10.19
CA GLN A 287 14.70 11.09 -9.92
C GLN A 287 14.09 10.45 -11.17
N SER A 288 14.53 9.24 -11.50
CA SER A 288 13.88 8.42 -12.53
C SER A 288 13.07 7.34 -11.86
N PHE A 289 11.84 7.14 -12.32
CA PHE A 289 10.94 6.11 -11.82
C PHE A 289 10.13 5.52 -12.97
N ASP A 290 9.64 4.31 -12.75
CA ASP A 290 8.74 3.63 -13.67
C ASP A 290 7.30 3.79 -13.20
N VAL A 291 6.41 4.11 -14.14
CA VAL A 291 4.96 4.05 -13.92
C VAL A 291 4.45 2.78 -14.58
N GLN A 292 4.02 1.82 -13.77
CA GLN A 292 3.49 0.55 -14.26
C GLN A 292 1.98 0.44 -14.01
N TRP A 293 1.27 -0.04 -15.02
CA TRP A 293 -0.16 -0.35 -14.93
C TRP A 293 -0.46 -1.66 -15.67
N GLY A 294 -0.57 -2.75 -14.92
CA GLY A 294 -0.66 -4.10 -15.50
C GLY A 294 0.61 -4.47 -16.27
N GLY A 295 0.45 -4.89 -17.52
CA GLY A 295 1.56 -5.21 -18.43
C GLY A 295 2.22 -4.00 -19.12
N GLN A 296 1.68 -2.80 -18.94
CA GLN A 296 2.16 -1.57 -19.59
C GLN A 296 2.97 -0.73 -18.61
N TRP A 297 4.03 -0.09 -19.09
CA TRP A 297 4.84 0.81 -18.28
C TRP A 297 5.56 1.86 -19.12
N PHE A 298 6.04 2.91 -18.46
CA PHE A 298 7.00 3.86 -19.02
C PHE A 298 7.93 4.37 -17.91
N THR A 299 9.16 4.74 -18.26
CA THR A 299 10.07 5.47 -17.36
C THR A 299 9.88 6.97 -17.53
N TYR A 300 9.93 7.71 -16.43
CA TYR A 300 9.97 9.16 -16.44
C TYR A 300 11.05 9.69 -15.51
N THR A 301 11.81 10.68 -15.97
CA THR A 301 12.78 11.41 -15.14
C THR A 301 12.17 12.75 -14.74
N LEU A 302 11.88 12.90 -13.45
CA LEU A 302 11.26 14.09 -12.88
C LEU A 302 12.33 14.96 -12.18
N PRO A 303 12.50 16.24 -12.57
CA PRO A 303 13.42 17.16 -11.91
C PRO A 303 13.14 17.32 -10.41
N ALA A 304 14.16 17.73 -9.64
CA ALA A 304 14.02 18.05 -8.22
C ALA A 304 12.94 19.13 -8.01
N GLY A 305 12.03 18.91 -7.04
CA GLY A 305 10.96 19.85 -6.71
C GLY A 305 9.86 19.99 -7.77
N ALA A 306 9.85 19.15 -8.81
CA ALA A 306 8.81 19.16 -9.84
C ALA A 306 7.66 18.21 -9.48
N ILE A 307 6.46 18.57 -9.94
CA ILE A 307 5.26 17.74 -9.92
C ILE A 307 4.83 17.44 -11.37
N ALA A 308 4.39 16.23 -11.62
CA ALA A 308 3.86 15.81 -12.91
C ALA A 308 2.57 14.99 -12.72
N THR A 309 1.66 15.13 -13.69
CA THR A 309 0.43 14.36 -13.72
C THR A 309 0.32 13.59 -15.02
N PHE A 310 0.13 12.28 -14.90
CA PHE A 310 -0.04 11.37 -16.02
C PHE A 310 -1.50 10.94 -16.07
N LYS A 311 -2.15 11.11 -17.23
CA LYS A 311 -3.52 10.63 -17.47
C LYS A 311 -3.51 9.69 -18.67
N TRP A 312 -4.11 8.51 -18.50
CA TRP A 312 -4.26 7.55 -19.58
C TRP A 312 -5.59 6.79 -19.50
N SER A 313 -5.98 6.19 -20.61
CA SER A 313 -7.20 5.38 -20.73
C SER A 313 -6.86 3.99 -21.24
N GLY A 314 -7.74 3.03 -20.97
CA GLY A 314 -7.60 1.65 -21.45
C GLY A 314 -8.23 0.65 -20.49
N THR A 315 -8.17 -0.62 -20.87
CA THR A 315 -8.45 -1.74 -19.97
C THR A 315 -7.12 -2.37 -19.56
N GLN A 316 -6.96 -2.67 -18.27
CA GLN A 316 -5.78 -3.35 -17.78
C GLN A 316 -5.74 -4.73 -18.43
N THR A 317 -4.80 -4.95 -19.35
CA THR A 317 -4.58 -6.27 -19.94
C THR A 317 -3.58 -7.02 -19.08
N ALA A 318 -3.91 -8.25 -18.71
CA ALA A 318 -2.95 -9.21 -18.17
C ALA A 318 -2.03 -9.64 -19.33
N GLY A 319 -1.02 -8.82 -19.63
CA GLY A 319 -0.18 -9.02 -20.81
C GLY A 319 1.29 -8.84 -20.50
N GLY A 320 2.01 -9.96 -20.34
CA GLY A 320 3.41 -10.24 -20.71
C GLY A 320 4.45 -9.12 -20.82
N GLY A 321 4.40 -8.09 -19.98
CA GLY A 321 5.38 -7.02 -19.91
C GLY A 321 6.44 -7.31 -18.86
N SER A 322 7.71 -7.26 -19.24
CA SER A 322 8.91 -7.52 -18.44
C SER A 322 9.20 -6.46 -17.35
N GLY A 323 8.18 -6.01 -16.62
CA GLY A 323 8.28 -5.11 -15.46
C GLY A 323 8.22 -5.88 -14.14
N VAL A 324 8.80 -5.33 -13.09
CA VAL A 324 8.97 -5.95 -11.76
C VAL A 324 7.61 -6.07 -11.04
N VAL A 325 7.00 -7.27 -11.02
CA VAL A 325 5.74 -7.57 -10.33
C VAL A 325 6.04 -8.40 -9.08
N ALA A 326 5.27 -8.23 -8.01
CA ALA A 326 5.28 -9.18 -6.89
C ALA A 326 4.99 -10.58 -7.43
N LEU A 327 5.95 -11.48 -7.28
CA LEU A 327 5.81 -12.85 -7.73
C LEU A 327 4.73 -13.53 -6.90
N ASP A 328 3.91 -14.35 -7.55
CA ASP A 328 2.92 -15.17 -6.87
C ASP A 328 3.61 -16.15 -5.92
N ARG A 329 3.33 -15.97 -4.62
CA ARG A 329 3.91 -16.72 -3.50
C ARG A 329 3.14 -17.99 -3.16
N SER A 330 2.06 -18.28 -3.88
CA SER A 330 1.25 -19.48 -3.66
C SER A 330 2.12 -20.73 -3.71
N GLY A 331 2.09 -21.53 -2.64
CA GLY A 331 2.88 -22.75 -2.52
C GLY A 331 4.36 -22.54 -2.20
N TRP A 332 4.82 -21.30 -1.99
CA TRP A 332 6.17 -21.06 -1.48
C TRP A 332 6.26 -21.46 -0.02
N LEU A 333 7.48 -21.74 0.42
CA LEU A 333 7.75 -22.18 1.78
C LEU A 333 8.69 -21.19 2.47
N ALA A 334 8.45 -20.95 3.74
CA ALA A 334 9.30 -20.11 4.57
C ALA A 334 9.85 -20.89 5.77
N SER A 335 11.05 -20.50 6.20
CA SER A 335 11.71 -21.02 7.42
C SER A 335 12.55 -19.90 8.02
N ALA A 336 12.85 -19.99 9.32
CA ALA A 336 13.67 -19.01 10.00
C ALA A 336 14.58 -19.65 11.06
N SER A 337 15.62 -18.93 11.46
CA SER A 337 16.55 -19.37 12.52
C SER A 337 15.91 -19.46 13.90
N ALA A 338 14.83 -18.70 14.12
CA ALA A 338 14.05 -18.66 15.35
C ALA A 338 12.61 -18.31 15.01
N THR A 339 11.65 -18.75 15.83
CA THR A 339 10.23 -18.41 15.65
C THR A 339 9.55 -18.38 17.01
N ASN A 340 8.78 -17.32 17.27
CA ASN A 340 7.98 -17.19 18.48
C ASN A 340 6.96 -18.33 18.61
N GLN A 341 6.65 -18.74 19.84
CA GLN A 341 5.62 -19.74 20.08
C GLN A 341 4.26 -19.24 19.59
N GLY A 342 3.63 -20.00 18.68
CA GLY A 342 2.32 -19.66 18.09
C GLY A 342 2.40 -18.96 16.74
N ASP A 343 3.59 -18.50 16.33
CA ASP A 343 3.82 -17.96 14.99
C ASP A 343 4.31 -19.07 14.04
N SER A 344 4.23 -18.79 12.74
CA SER A 344 4.80 -19.63 11.69
C SER A 344 5.50 -18.76 10.65
N PRO A 345 6.70 -19.13 10.14
CA PRO A 345 7.33 -18.44 9.02
C PRO A 345 6.42 -18.30 7.79
N SER A 346 5.51 -19.25 7.58
CA SER A 346 4.55 -19.22 6.47
C SER A 346 3.59 -18.03 6.51
N ASN A 347 3.35 -17.46 7.70
CA ASN A 347 2.47 -16.31 7.87
C ASN A 347 3.01 -15.08 7.10
N ALA A 348 4.33 -14.97 6.90
CA ALA A 348 4.89 -13.90 6.09
C ALA A 348 4.65 -14.08 4.57
N LEU A 349 4.04 -15.20 4.14
CA LEU A 349 3.80 -15.51 2.72
C LEU A 349 2.30 -15.64 2.38
N ASP A 350 1.40 -15.47 3.36
CA ASP A 350 -0.01 -15.83 3.23
C ASP A 350 -0.90 -14.71 2.63
N GLY A 351 -0.40 -13.48 2.55
CA GLY A 351 -1.14 -12.33 2.01
C GLY A 351 -2.20 -11.78 2.96
N ASN A 352 -2.18 -12.18 4.23
CA ASN A 352 -3.07 -11.70 5.26
C ASN A 352 -2.32 -10.72 6.19
N PRO A 353 -2.61 -9.41 6.11
CA PRO A 353 -1.91 -8.39 6.90
C PRO A 353 -2.19 -8.46 8.41
N ALA A 354 -3.01 -9.40 8.88
CA ALA A 354 -3.29 -9.65 10.29
C ALA A 354 -2.41 -10.76 10.90
N THR A 355 -1.76 -11.58 10.09
CA THR A 355 -0.87 -12.66 10.53
C THR A 355 0.58 -12.27 10.30
N ARG A 356 1.48 -12.79 11.14
CA ARG A 356 2.93 -12.54 11.02
C ARG A 356 3.76 -13.74 11.43
N TRP A 357 4.99 -13.74 10.95
CA TRP A 357 6.10 -14.41 11.62
C TRP A 357 6.80 -13.42 12.56
N SER A 358 7.30 -13.89 13.69
CA SER A 358 8.24 -13.13 14.52
C SER A 358 9.32 -14.02 15.12
N SER A 359 10.49 -13.44 15.41
CA SER A 359 11.64 -14.14 15.97
C SER A 359 11.41 -14.68 17.38
N GLY A 360 10.52 -14.06 18.16
CA GLY A 360 10.26 -14.42 19.57
C GLY A 360 11.35 -13.98 20.55
N GLN A 361 12.35 -13.24 20.08
CA GLN A 361 13.51 -12.81 20.84
C GLN A 361 14.16 -11.57 20.21
N ALA A 362 14.94 -10.86 21.01
CA ALA A 362 15.70 -9.68 20.61
C ALA A 362 16.61 -9.97 19.40
N GLN A 363 16.67 -9.03 18.45
CA GLN A 363 17.53 -9.11 17.27
C GLN A 363 19.00 -9.30 17.63
N ALA A 364 19.64 -10.30 17.03
CA ALA A 364 21.06 -10.57 17.19
C ALA A 364 21.70 -10.94 15.83
N PRO A 365 22.97 -10.55 15.60
CA PRO A 365 23.64 -10.87 14.35
C PRO A 365 23.65 -12.38 14.08
N GLY A 366 23.26 -12.77 12.87
CA GLY A 366 23.19 -14.16 12.42
C GLY A 366 21.79 -14.78 12.45
N MET A 367 20.78 -14.07 12.97
CA MET A 367 19.38 -14.47 12.75
C MET A 367 19.04 -14.42 11.26
N TRP A 368 18.21 -15.33 10.77
CA TRP A 368 17.84 -15.37 9.36
C TRP A 368 16.39 -15.76 9.13
N PHE A 369 15.83 -15.21 8.04
CA PHE A 369 14.55 -15.60 7.45
C PHE A 369 14.79 -16.04 6.00
N GLN A 370 14.16 -17.14 5.58
CA GLN A 370 14.40 -17.78 4.30
C GLN A 370 13.10 -18.12 3.59
N VAL A 371 13.09 -17.91 2.28
CA VAL A 371 12.00 -18.28 1.36
C VAL A 371 12.50 -19.24 0.29
N ASN A 372 11.77 -20.32 0.06
CA ASN A 372 11.91 -21.23 -1.07
C ASN A 372 10.75 -21.00 -2.05
N MET A 373 11.08 -20.54 -3.25
CA MET A 373 10.11 -20.24 -4.30
C MET A 373 9.72 -21.48 -5.14
N ILE A 374 10.08 -22.68 -4.63
CA ILE A 374 9.90 -24.02 -5.20
C ILE A 374 10.73 -24.29 -6.46
N ARG A 375 10.89 -23.29 -7.32
CA ARG A 375 11.72 -23.33 -8.52
C ARG A 375 12.53 -22.04 -8.67
N PRO A 376 13.61 -22.04 -9.45
CA PRO A 376 14.31 -20.81 -9.79
C PRO A 376 13.36 -19.76 -10.40
N ARG A 377 13.41 -18.53 -9.88
CA ARG A 377 12.68 -17.36 -10.38
C ARG A 377 13.69 -16.27 -10.72
N SER A 378 13.33 -15.43 -11.70
CA SER A 378 14.06 -14.20 -11.97
C SER A 378 13.45 -13.05 -11.17
N PHE A 379 14.25 -12.38 -10.34
CA PHE A 379 13.81 -11.31 -9.44
C PHE A 379 14.95 -10.35 -9.16
N ASN A 380 14.63 -9.12 -8.77
CA ASN A 380 15.61 -8.05 -8.54
C ASN A 380 15.30 -7.20 -7.30
N SER A 381 14.24 -7.51 -6.57
CA SER A 381 13.93 -6.84 -5.32
C SER A 381 13.13 -7.74 -4.38
N ILE A 382 13.24 -7.47 -3.07
CA ILE A 382 12.38 -8.01 -2.02
C ILE A 382 11.87 -6.88 -1.12
N SER A 383 10.74 -7.13 -0.45
CA SER A 383 10.17 -6.24 0.56
C SER A 383 9.89 -7.02 1.84
N LEU A 384 10.28 -6.44 2.97
CA LEU A 384 10.11 -6.96 4.32
C LEU A 384 9.17 -6.03 5.08
N ASP A 385 7.92 -6.46 5.27
CA ASP A 385 6.89 -5.65 5.90
C ASP A 385 6.69 -6.08 7.37
N ALA A 386 7.07 -5.22 8.31
CA ALA A 386 6.87 -5.37 9.74
C ALA A 386 5.45 -4.99 10.19
N GLY A 387 4.59 -4.53 9.29
CA GLY A 387 3.18 -4.23 9.52
C GLY A 387 2.97 -3.33 10.72
N THR A 388 2.08 -3.72 11.63
CA THR A 388 1.80 -2.96 12.85
C THR A 388 2.84 -3.14 13.96
N SER A 389 3.85 -4.02 13.79
CA SER A 389 4.92 -4.22 14.77
C SER A 389 6.01 -3.15 14.62
N SER A 390 5.70 -1.94 15.10
CA SER A 390 6.59 -0.78 15.00
C SER A 390 7.98 -1.07 15.59
N GLY A 391 9.03 -0.95 14.76
CA GLY A 391 10.42 -1.15 15.17
C GLY A 391 10.91 -2.59 15.10
N ASP A 392 10.08 -3.55 14.68
CA ASP A 392 10.46 -4.96 14.50
C ASP A 392 11.00 -5.28 13.08
N TYR A 393 11.51 -4.29 12.35
CA TYR A 393 12.20 -4.50 11.07
C TYR A 393 13.67 -4.93 11.32
N PRO A 394 14.35 -5.60 10.36
CA PRO A 394 15.74 -5.99 10.56
C PRO A 394 16.62 -4.74 10.62
N HIS A 395 17.35 -4.53 11.71
CA HIS A 395 18.15 -3.32 11.91
C HIS A 395 19.28 -3.18 10.90
N ALA A 396 19.95 -4.28 10.53
CA ALA A 396 20.86 -4.31 9.40
C ALA A 396 20.76 -5.69 8.75
N TYR A 397 21.03 -5.80 7.45
CA TYR A 397 20.81 -7.04 6.73
C TYR A 397 21.88 -7.35 5.70
N GLN A 398 22.00 -8.64 5.40
CA GLN A 398 22.57 -9.18 4.18
C GLN A 398 21.56 -10.10 3.50
N VAL A 399 21.49 -10.03 2.17
CA VAL A 399 20.62 -10.91 1.36
C VAL A 399 21.50 -11.88 0.60
N PHE A 400 21.15 -13.16 0.64
CA PHE A 400 21.78 -14.25 -0.09
C PHE A 400 20.74 -14.97 -0.94
N VAL A 401 21.20 -15.61 -2.02
CA VAL A 401 20.35 -16.41 -2.90
C VAL A 401 21.02 -17.74 -3.19
N SER A 402 20.23 -18.78 -3.46
CA SER A 402 20.75 -20.12 -3.72
C SER A 402 19.87 -20.87 -4.73
N GLN A 403 20.46 -21.84 -5.43
CA GLN A 403 19.74 -22.80 -6.26
C GLN A 403 19.29 -24.03 -5.47
N ASP A 404 20.08 -24.43 -4.47
CA ASP A 404 19.96 -25.71 -3.76
C ASP A 404 19.66 -25.57 -2.25
N GLY A 405 19.71 -24.34 -1.73
CA GLY A 405 19.50 -24.04 -0.31
C GLY A 405 20.69 -24.39 0.59
N VAL A 406 21.81 -24.84 0.01
CA VAL A 406 23.04 -25.26 0.71
C VAL A 406 24.20 -24.33 0.38
N ASP A 407 24.46 -24.09 -0.91
CA ASP A 407 25.47 -23.13 -1.36
C ASP A 407 24.81 -21.77 -1.63
N TRP A 408 25.21 -20.77 -0.85
CA TRP A 408 24.62 -19.42 -0.86
C TRP A 408 25.52 -18.36 -1.48
N GLY A 409 26.77 -18.72 -1.83
CA GLY A 409 27.75 -17.77 -2.33
C GLY A 409 27.94 -16.53 -1.45
N ASN A 410 28.19 -15.38 -2.09
CA ASN A 410 28.35 -14.09 -1.41
C ASN A 410 26.99 -13.37 -1.30
N ALA A 411 26.89 -12.45 -0.34
CA ALA A 411 25.72 -11.58 -0.23
C ALA A 411 25.51 -10.75 -1.52
N ILE A 412 24.28 -10.71 -2.02
CA ILE A 412 23.88 -9.95 -3.20
C ILE A 412 23.42 -8.52 -2.86
N ALA A 413 23.11 -8.27 -1.59
CA ALA A 413 22.76 -6.96 -1.05
C ALA A 413 23.11 -6.90 0.43
N SER A 414 23.39 -5.69 0.93
CA SER A 414 23.56 -5.40 2.35
C SER A 414 23.11 -3.98 2.65
N GLY A 415 22.62 -3.73 3.86
CA GLY A 415 22.18 -2.39 4.28
C GLY A 415 21.95 -2.28 5.77
N ASP A 416 21.75 -1.05 6.22
CA ASP A 416 21.30 -0.70 7.57
C ASP A 416 19.94 -0.01 7.44
N SER A 417 18.91 -0.60 8.01
CA SER A 417 17.54 -0.06 7.97
C SER A 417 17.39 1.14 8.91
N ASN A 418 18.38 1.43 9.76
CA ASN A 418 18.41 2.62 10.61
C ASN A 418 19.03 3.86 9.94
N SER A 419 19.33 3.82 8.63
CA SER A 419 20.00 4.95 7.97
C SER A 419 19.15 6.22 8.07
N GLN A 420 19.58 7.11 8.96
CA GLN A 420 18.96 8.39 9.26
C GLN A 420 18.96 9.26 8.00
N GLY A 421 17.77 9.59 7.50
CA GLY A 421 17.62 10.76 6.64
C GLY A 421 18.11 11.99 7.42
N SER A 422 19.09 12.70 6.90
CA SER A 422 19.67 13.90 7.51
C SER A 422 18.58 14.90 7.90
N GLY A 423 18.21 14.91 9.20
CA GLY A 423 17.11 15.73 9.71
C GLY A 423 16.59 15.39 11.11
N GLY A 424 17.23 14.48 11.87
CA GLY A 424 16.93 14.29 13.30
C GLY A 424 15.60 13.62 13.65
N TYR A 425 14.78 13.22 12.66
CA TYR A 425 13.63 12.35 12.85
C TYR A 425 14.01 10.91 12.52
N VAL A 426 13.93 10.01 13.51
CA VAL A 426 14.06 8.57 13.30
C VAL A 426 12.79 8.11 12.58
N ARG A 427 12.89 7.78 11.29
CA ARG A 427 11.81 7.06 10.58
C ARG A 427 11.97 5.59 10.90
N TYR A 428 11.01 5.03 11.63
CA TYR A 428 10.82 3.59 11.69
C TYR A 428 10.03 3.20 10.45
N ASP A 429 10.71 2.84 9.36
CA ASP A 429 10.02 2.32 8.18
C ASP A 429 9.44 0.94 8.53
N GLN A 430 8.11 0.84 8.50
CA GLN A 430 7.43 -0.46 8.69
C GLN A 430 7.69 -1.40 7.50
N VAL A 431 8.29 -0.91 6.40
CA VAL A 431 8.57 -1.69 5.20
C VAL A 431 10.00 -1.44 4.75
N THR A 432 10.85 -2.47 4.83
CA THR A 432 12.21 -2.43 4.30
C THR A 432 12.22 -2.97 2.88
N ASN A 433 12.47 -2.10 1.90
CA ASN A 433 12.60 -2.49 0.48
C ASN A 433 14.07 -2.63 0.09
N ILE A 434 14.42 -3.79 -0.45
CA ILE A 434 15.80 -4.13 -0.82
C ILE A 434 15.85 -4.42 -2.31
N SER A 435 16.66 -3.68 -3.04
CA SER A 435 16.88 -3.86 -4.48
C SER A 435 18.31 -4.32 -4.75
N PHE A 436 18.47 -5.17 -5.76
CA PHE A 436 19.77 -5.73 -6.16
C PHE A 436 19.78 -6.06 -7.66
N PRO A 437 20.96 -6.29 -8.27
CA PRO A 437 21.03 -6.76 -9.65
C PRO A 437 20.18 -8.01 -9.86
N THR A 438 19.48 -8.14 -11.00
CA THR A 438 18.61 -9.28 -11.29
C THR A 438 19.29 -10.62 -11.03
N GLN A 439 18.67 -11.39 -10.15
CA GLN A 439 19.07 -12.74 -9.80
C GLN A 439 18.13 -13.75 -10.45
N SER A 440 18.66 -14.93 -10.75
CA SER A 440 17.85 -16.10 -11.08
C SER A 440 18.15 -17.17 -10.04
N ALA A 441 17.28 -17.36 -9.05
CA ALA A 441 17.53 -18.29 -7.93
C ALA A 441 16.22 -18.89 -7.40
N ARG A 442 16.32 -19.99 -6.66
CA ARG A 442 15.18 -20.67 -6.05
C ARG A 442 14.93 -20.22 -4.61
N PHE A 443 16.02 -19.98 -3.88
CA PHE A 443 15.97 -19.61 -2.48
C PHE A 443 16.46 -18.18 -2.27
N ILE A 444 15.88 -17.51 -1.30
CA ILE A 444 16.32 -16.22 -0.77
C ILE A 444 16.48 -16.36 0.74
N ARG A 445 17.59 -15.88 1.29
CA ARG A 445 17.82 -15.79 2.73
C ARG A 445 18.22 -14.37 3.08
N VAL A 446 17.49 -13.76 4.01
CA VAL A 446 17.85 -12.51 4.64
C VAL A 446 18.47 -12.84 5.98
N VAL A 447 19.69 -12.38 6.21
CA VAL A 447 20.42 -12.52 7.47
C VAL A 447 20.45 -11.16 8.14
N ASP A 448 19.90 -11.07 9.34
CA ASP A 448 20.04 -9.91 10.20
C ASP A 448 21.48 -9.84 10.71
N THR A 449 22.13 -8.71 10.45
CA THR A 449 23.49 -8.40 10.92
C THR A 449 23.49 -7.33 12.00
N GLY A 450 22.32 -6.79 12.33
CA GLY A 450 22.12 -5.80 13.37
C GLY A 450 21.94 -6.40 14.75
N SER A 451 21.83 -5.54 15.75
CA SER A 451 21.45 -5.91 17.11
C SER A 451 20.45 -4.90 17.66
N GLY A 452 19.51 -5.35 18.48
CA GLY A 452 18.46 -4.50 19.01
C GLY A 452 17.60 -5.20 20.06
N GLY A 453 16.96 -4.43 20.94
CA GLY A 453 16.04 -4.97 21.95
C GLY A 453 14.68 -5.40 21.37
N ASN A 454 14.33 -4.90 20.19
CA ASN A 454 13.10 -5.27 19.47
C ASN A 454 13.22 -6.66 18.87
N TRP A 455 12.07 -7.27 18.56
CA TRP A 455 12.03 -8.53 17.83
C TRP A 455 12.22 -8.26 16.33
N TRP A 456 12.32 -9.33 15.53
CA TRP A 456 12.20 -9.21 14.08
C TRP A 456 10.88 -9.86 13.66
N SER A 457 10.00 -9.07 13.06
CA SER A 457 8.66 -9.47 12.64
C SER A 457 8.46 -9.24 11.15
N LEU A 458 7.75 -10.16 10.48
CA LEU A 458 7.33 -10.04 9.09
C LEU A 458 5.85 -10.43 8.98
N TYR A 459 5.00 -9.44 8.69
CA TYR A 459 3.63 -9.68 8.23
C TYR A 459 3.64 -10.12 6.77
N GLU A 460 4.48 -9.49 5.94
CA GLU A 460 4.60 -9.88 4.53
C GLU A 460 6.05 -9.85 4.05
N PHE A 461 6.45 -10.90 3.34
CA PHE A 461 7.68 -11.01 2.57
C PHE A 461 7.32 -11.09 1.09
N ASN A 462 7.65 -10.07 0.32
CA ASN A 462 7.37 -10.01 -1.11
C ASN A 462 8.66 -10.10 -1.93
N VAL A 463 8.62 -10.81 -3.04
CA VAL A 463 9.71 -10.88 -4.02
C VAL A 463 9.22 -10.32 -5.32
N TYR A 464 10.03 -9.51 -5.97
CA TYR A 464 9.65 -8.75 -7.13
C TYR A 464 10.57 -9.05 -8.32
N GLY A 465 9.97 -9.33 -9.48
CA GLY A 465 10.72 -9.73 -10.66
C GLY A 465 9.91 -9.69 -11.95
N ALA A 466 10.56 -9.99 -13.07
CA ALA A 466 9.87 -10.05 -14.37
C ALA A 466 8.83 -11.19 -14.36
N PRO A 467 7.57 -10.95 -14.75
CA PRO A 467 6.54 -11.99 -14.81
C PRO A 467 6.86 -12.96 -15.96
N GLY A 468 7.60 -14.01 -15.64
CA GLY A 468 7.66 -15.20 -16.48
C GLY A 468 6.32 -15.94 -16.42
N ALA A 469 6.04 -16.78 -17.42
CA ALA A 469 4.94 -17.73 -17.32
C ALA A 469 5.11 -18.54 -16.03
N ASN A 470 4.12 -18.47 -15.14
CA ASN A 470 4.15 -19.06 -13.81
C ASN A 470 3.22 -20.28 -13.72
N PRO A 471 3.55 -21.43 -14.37
CA PRO A 471 2.91 -22.70 -14.02
C PRO A 471 3.00 -22.92 -12.51
N GLN A 472 1.84 -22.99 -11.85
CA GLN A 472 1.75 -23.29 -10.42
C GLN A 472 1.91 -24.80 -10.21
N PRO A 473 2.58 -25.24 -9.13
CA PRO A 473 2.64 -26.66 -8.82
C PRO A 473 1.22 -27.14 -8.52
N LEU A 474 0.86 -28.29 -9.06
CA LEU A 474 -0.40 -28.93 -8.75
C LEU A 474 -0.42 -29.34 -7.28
N GLY A 475 -1.58 -29.20 -6.64
CA GLY A 475 -1.79 -29.70 -5.29
C GLY A 475 -1.57 -31.21 -5.21
N ARG A 476 -0.75 -31.65 -4.25
CA ARG A 476 -0.31 -33.05 -4.11
C ARG A 476 -1.16 -33.88 -3.14
N SER A 477 -2.29 -33.32 -2.69
CA SER A 477 -3.17 -34.01 -1.76
C SER A 477 -3.68 -35.32 -2.38
N GLY A 478 -3.48 -36.43 -1.67
CA GLY A 478 -3.86 -37.77 -2.12
C GLY A 478 -2.93 -38.40 -3.16
N TRP A 479 -1.84 -37.74 -3.55
CA TRP A 479 -0.86 -38.33 -4.47
C TRP A 479 -0.11 -39.48 -3.78
N SER A 480 0.31 -40.46 -4.57
CA SER A 480 1.20 -41.53 -4.11
C SER A 480 2.31 -41.80 -5.12
N ALA A 481 3.43 -42.33 -4.64
CA ALA A 481 4.59 -42.63 -5.47
C ALA A 481 5.04 -44.09 -5.30
N THR A 482 5.61 -44.64 -6.35
CA THR A 482 6.24 -45.96 -6.40
C THR A 482 7.52 -45.86 -7.23
N ALA A 483 8.49 -46.75 -6.98
CA ALA A 483 9.72 -46.81 -7.74
C ALA A 483 10.12 -48.26 -8.00
N SER A 484 10.91 -48.49 -9.04
CA SER A 484 11.44 -49.83 -9.33
C SER A 484 12.45 -50.31 -8.29
N VAL A 485 13.12 -49.37 -7.62
CA VAL A 485 14.10 -49.61 -6.55
C VAL A 485 14.03 -48.47 -5.53
N SER A 486 14.33 -48.77 -4.27
CA SER A 486 14.37 -47.78 -3.18
C SER A 486 15.43 -48.19 -2.16
N ASN A 487 16.17 -47.22 -1.64
CA ASN A 487 17.01 -47.41 -0.47
C ASN A 487 16.15 -47.64 0.80
N VAL A 488 16.69 -48.38 1.76
CA VAL A 488 16.00 -48.64 3.04
C VAL A 488 15.88 -47.32 3.81
N GLY A 489 14.66 -46.98 4.23
CA GLY A 489 14.38 -45.75 4.98
C GLY A 489 14.11 -44.50 4.13
N GLU A 490 14.23 -44.60 2.81
CA GLU A 490 13.99 -43.51 1.86
C GLU A 490 12.88 -43.90 0.86
N PRO A 491 11.63 -44.15 1.32
CA PRO A 491 10.55 -44.61 0.46
C PRO A 491 10.13 -43.55 -0.59
N PRO A 492 9.51 -43.97 -1.71
CA PRO A 492 9.04 -43.04 -2.75
C PRO A 492 8.09 -41.96 -2.25
N SER A 493 7.36 -42.20 -1.16
CA SER A 493 6.45 -41.23 -0.55
C SER A 493 7.14 -39.96 -0.04
N ASN A 494 8.43 -40.04 0.32
CA ASN A 494 9.18 -38.89 0.79
C ASN A 494 9.26 -37.80 -0.30
N ALA A 495 9.30 -38.20 -1.57
CA ALA A 495 9.29 -37.26 -2.70
C ALA A 495 7.99 -36.44 -2.84
N LEU A 496 6.98 -36.66 -1.99
CA LEU A 496 5.67 -36.01 -2.06
C LEU A 496 5.23 -35.40 -0.71
N ASP A 497 6.06 -35.48 0.33
CA ASP A 497 5.66 -35.18 1.70
C ASP A 497 5.76 -33.69 2.08
N GLY A 498 6.45 -32.87 1.28
CA GLY A 498 6.64 -31.44 1.55
C GLY A 498 7.67 -31.15 2.65
N THR A 499 8.43 -32.15 3.08
CA THR A 499 9.40 -32.07 4.18
C THR A 499 10.82 -32.01 3.65
N PHE A 500 11.43 -30.82 3.71
CA PHE A 500 12.82 -30.66 3.30
C PHE A 500 13.77 -31.49 4.16
N GLY A 501 14.56 -32.34 3.50
CA GLY A 501 15.54 -33.23 4.15
C GLY A 501 15.10 -34.69 4.25
N THR A 502 13.84 -35.01 3.93
CA THR A 502 13.46 -36.38 3.56
C THR A 502 13.62 -36.55 2.05
N ARG A 503 13.94 -37.77 1.61
CA ARG A 503 14.08 -38.07 0.17
C ARG A 503 13.70 -39.50 -0.14
N TRP A 504 13.34 -39.74 -1.39
CA TRP A 504 13.48 -41.05 -2.02
C TRP A 504 14.84 -41.14 -2.68
N SER A 505 15.50 -42.30 -2.63
CA SER A 505 16.68 -42.56 -3.46
C SER A 505 16.73 -43.99 -3.96
N THR A 506 17.50 -44.22 -5.02
CA THR A 506 17.71 -45.55 -5.61
C THR A 506 18.49 -46.51 -4.72
N GLY A 507 19.29 -45.99 -3.77
CA GLY A 507 20.22 -46.77 -2.94
C GLY A 507 21.35 -47.46 -3.70
N GLN A 508 21.50 -47.16 -4.99
CA GLN A 508 22.43 -47.82 -5.90
C GLN A 508 22.76 -46.93 -7.11
N PRO A 509 23.87 -47.20 -7.83
CA PRO A 509 24.24 -46.52 -9.06
C PRO A 509 23.12 -46.50 -10.11
N GLN A 510 23.00 -45.41 -10.85
CA GLN A 510 22.02 -45.27 -11.93
C GLN A 510 22.27 -46.28 -13.06
N SER A 511 21.20 -46.89 -13.57
CA SER A 511 21.21 -47.73 -14.77
C SER A 511 19.92 -47.53 -15.58
N PRO A 512 19.97 -47.69 -16.93
CA PRO A 512 18.80 -47.58 -17.77
C PRO A 512 17.67 -48.52 -17.31
N GLY A 513 16.44 -48.01 -17.26
CA GLY A 513 15.24 -48.77 -16.87
C GLY A 513 14.81 -48.59 -15.41
N ILE A 514 15.67 -48.06 -14.54
CA ILE A 514 15.23 -47.63 -13.19
C ILE A 514 14.14 -46.55 -13.36
N SER A 515 13.06 -46.67 -12.60
CA SER A 515 11.90 -45.79 -12.76
C SER A 515 11.31 -45.30 -11.45
N PHE A 516 10.74 -44.10 -11.51
CA PHE A 516 9.95 -43.47 -10.46
C PHE A 516 8.59 -43.08 -11.05
N ARG A 517 7.51 -43.41 -10.34
CA ARG A 517 6.13 -43.24 -10.80
C ARG A 517 5.30 -42.53 -9.75
N VAL A 518 4.50 -41.56 -10.19
CA VAL A 518 3.51 -40.84 -9.38
C VAL A 518 2.11 -41.16 -9.87
N ASP A 519 1.20 -41.44 -8.94
CA ASP A 519 -0.25 -41.42 -9.11
C ASP A 519 -0.80 -40.13 -8.49
N MET A 520 -1.37 -39.25 -9.32
CA MET A 520 -1.94 -37.98 -8.88
C MET A 520 -3.40 -38.11 -8.37
N ALA A 521 -3.85 -39.33 -8.10
CA ALA A 521 -5.19 -39.77 -7.70
C ALA A 521 -6.31 -39.52 -8.73
N ASN A 522 -6.25 -38.41 -9.45
CA ASN A 522 -7.19 -38.01 -10.48
C ASN A 522 -6.44 -37.58 -11.74
N VAL A 523 -7.14 -37.52 -12.88
CA VAL A 523 -6.58 -36.95 -14.11
C VAL A 523 -6.31 -35.46 -13.88
N GLN A 524 -5.07 -35.06 -14.08
CA GLN A 524 -4.61 -33.67 -13.95
C GLN A 524 -4.13 -33.13 -15.30
N SER A 525 -4.17 -31.82 -15.43
CA SER A 525 -3.67 -31.10 -16.60
C SER A 525 -2.35 -30.40 -16.26
N PHE A 526 -1.26 -30.72 -16.96
CA PHE A 526 0.09 -30.23 -16.63
C PHE A 526 0.99 -30.16 -17.87
N SER A 527 2.01 -29.32 -17.83
CA SER A 527 2.93 -29.05 -18.94
C SER A 527 4.41 -29.15 -18.57
N SER A 528 4.73 -29.41 -17.31
CA SER A 528 6.07 -29.76 -16.88
C SER A 528 6.08 -30.54 -15.57
N ILE A 529 7.21 -31.19 -15.28
CA ILE A 529 7.52 -31.74 -13.97
C ILE A 529 8.86 -31.20 -13.47
N ALA A 530 9.10 -31.30 -12.17
CA ALA A 530 10.40 -31.10 -11.58
C ALA A 530 10.79 -32.25 -10.65
N LEU A 531 12.08 -32.58 -10.70
CA LEU A 531 12.75 -33.56 -9.85
C LEU A 531 13.77 -32.79 -9.02
N ASP A 532 13.44 -32.58 -7.75
CA ASP A 532 14.28 -31.88 -6.78
C ASP A 532 15.09 -32.91 -6.00
N CYS A 533 16.41 -32.85 -6.04
CA CYS A 533 17.29 -33.70 -5.23
C CYS A 533 17.90 -32.92 -4.04
N GLY A 534 17.40 -31.71 -3.77
CA GLY A 534 17.71 -30.93 -2.58
C GLY A 534 19.22 -30.77 -2.32
N ALA A 535 19.63 -31.04 -1.09
CA ALA A 535 21.04 -31.00 -0.67
C ALA A 535 21.91 -32.08 -1.33
N SER A 536 21.30 -33.08 -1.96
CA SER A 536 21.98 -34.17 -2.67
C SER A 536 22.29 -33.77 -4.10
N GLY A 537 22.93 -32.60 -4.30
CA GLY A 537 23.08 -31.97 -5.62
C GLY A 537 23.64 -32.88 -6.73
N GLY A 538 24.43 -33.91 -6.37
CA GLY A 538 24.98 -34.90 -7.31
C GLY A 538 24.01 -36.01 -7.76
N ASP A 539 22.88 -36.21 -7.07
CA ASP A 539 21.97 -37.36 -7.21
C ASP A 539 20.82 -37.10 -8.22
N TYR A 540 21.06 -36.28 -9.25
CA TYR A 540 20.09 -36.01 -10.33
C TYR A 540 20.13 -37.10 -11.43
N PRO A 541 19.04 -37.30 -12.22
CA PRO A 541 19.04 -38.31 -13.28
C PRO A 541 20.02 -37.97 -14.41
N ARG A 542 20.95 -38.86 -14.76
CA ARG A 542 21.93 -38.68 -15.87
C ARG A 542 21.36 -38.94 -17.26
N GLY A 543 20.06 -39.10 -17.36
CA GLY A 543 19.36 -39.39 -18.60
C GLY A 543 17.99 -39.88 -18.25
N TYR A 544 16.95 -39.30 -18.84
CA TYR A 544 15.58 -39.68 -18.54
C TYR A 544 14.68 -39.70 -19.78
N GLN A 545 13.59 -40.45 -19.66
CA GLN A 545 12.37 -40.32 -20.45
C GLN A 545 11.17 -40.20 -19.52
N VAL A 546 10.20 -39.38 -19.90
CA VAL A 546 8.95 -39.17 -19.16
C VAL A 546 7.79 -39.77 -19.95
N PHE A 547 6.93 -40.50 -19.27
CA PHE A 547 5.72 -41.12 -19.79
C PHE A 547 4.51 -40.73 -18.94
N VAL A 548 3.32 -40.74 -19.54
CA VAL A 548 2.07 -40.45 -18.84
C VAL A 548 1.01 -41.51 -19.14
N SER A 549 0.05 -41.67 -18.24
CA SER A 549 -1.00 -42.68 -18.36
C SER A 549 -2.28 -42.26 -17.61
N ASN A 550 -3.44 -42.74 -18.08
CA ASN A 550 -4.72 -42.58 -17.37
C ASN A 550 -5.08 -43.81 -16.52
N ASP A 551 -4.61 -44.99 -16.88
CA ASP A 551 -4.93 -46.27 -16.23
C ASP A 551 -3.77 -46.81 -15.37
N GLY A 552 -2.55 -46.30 -15.58
CA GLY A 552 -1.35 -46.74 -14.87
C GLY A 552 -0.68 -47.98 -15.47
N SER A 553 -1.24 -48.54 -16.54
CA SER A 553 -0.76 -49.72 -17.25
C SER A 553 -0.34 -49.42 -18.68
N THR A 554 -1.01 -48.49 -19.35
CA THR A 554 -0.80 -48.11 -20.75
C THR A 554 -0.10 -46.76 -20.83
N TRP A 555 1.13 -46.71 -21.34
CA TRP A 555 2.01 -45.54 -21.19
C TRP A 555 2.35 -44.78 -22.49
N GLY A 556 1.96 -45.30 -23.65
CA GLY A 556 2.26 -44.66 -24.95
C GLY A 556 3.76 -44.41 -25.18
N ASN A 557 4.06 -43.42 -26.04
CA ASN A 557 5.42 -42.96 -26.28
C ASN A 557 5.88 -41.98 -25.19
N ALA A 558 7.19 -41.80 -25.04
CA ALA A 558 7.75 -40.79 -24.16
C ALA A 558 7.29 -39.39 -24.61
N ILE A 559 6.83 -38.57 -23.65
CA ILE A 559 6.40 -37.18 -23.88
C ILE A 559 7.56 -36.19 -23.73
N ALA A 560 8.64 -36.61 -23.07
CA ALA A 560 9.88 -35.84 -22.93
C ALA A 560 11.07 -36.80 -22.75
N SER A 561 12.25 -36.34 -23.14
CA SER A 561 13.52 -37.02 -22.89
C SER A 561 14.64 -36.01 -22.74
N GLY A 562 15.64 -36.30 -21.93
CA GLY A 562 16.75 -35.37 -21.73
C GLY A 562 17.76 -35.83 -20.69
N GLN A 563 18.52 -34.87 -20.21
CA GLN A 563 19.55 -35.01 -19.18
C GLN A 563 19.13 -34.16 -17.98
N GLY A 564 19.33 -34.67 -16.76
CA GLY A 564 19.06 -33.93 -15.55
C GLY A 564 20.12 -32.87 -15.25
N SER A 565 19.81 -32.01 -14.28
CA SER A 565 20.69 -30.96 -13.76
C SER A 565 20.86 -31.12 -12.26
N SER A 566 22.03 -30.71 -11.75
CA SER A 566 22.36 -30.71 -10.33
C SER A 566 21.32 -29.95 -9.50
N GLY A 567 20.92 -30.52 -8.37
CA GLY A 567 19.95 -29.93 -7.43
C GLY A 567 18.50 -29.98 -7.91
N TYR A 568 18.20 -29.39 -9.07
CA TYR A 568 16.82 -29.23 -9.54
C TYR A 568 16.69 -29.45 -11.05
N THR A 569 15.98 -30.50 -11.45
CA THR A 569 15.74 -30.82 -12.87
C THR A 569 14.31 -30.45 -13.26
N VAL A 570 14.13 -29.46 -14.13
CA VAL A 570 12.82 -29.12 -14.73
C VAL A 570 12.70 -29.77 -16.10
N ILE A 571 11.59 -30.46 -16.35
CA ILE A 571 11.33 -31.18 -17.59
C ILE A 571 10.05 -30.63 -18.22
N PRO A 572 10.16 -29.70 -19.19
CA PRO A 572 9.01 -29.16 -19.92
C PRO A 572 8.56 -30.11 -21.04
N PHE A 573 7.26 -30.10 -21.34
CA PHE A 573 6.67 -30.80 -22.48
C PHE A 573 5.36 -30.14 -22.92
N THR A 574 4.84 -30.54 -24.08
CA THR A 574 3.50 -30.11 -24.52
C THR A 574 2.45 -30.53 -23.49
N LYS A 575 1.53 -29.63 -23.13
CA LYS A 575 0.48 -29.86 -22.13
C LYS A 575 -0.20 -31.24 -22.28
N GLN A 576 -0.27 -31.97 -21.18
CA GLN A 576 -0.85 -33.30 -21.06
C GLN A 576 -2.08 -33.27 -20.16
N SER A 577 -2.95 -34.27 -20.31
CA SER A 577 -4.03 -34.59 -19.37
C SER A 577 -3.95 -36.07 -18.99
N ALA A 578 -3.46 -36.35 -17.79
CA ALA A 578 -3.16 -37.71 -17.34
C ALA A 578 -3.25 -37.85 -15.81
N ARG A 579 -3.44 -39.07 -15.32
CA ARG A 579 -3.43 -39.37 -13.86
C ARG A 579 -2.05 -39.79 -13.35
N TYR A 580 -1.29 -40.51 -14.16
CA TYR A 580 0.00 -41.07 -13.77
C TYR A 580 1.14 -40.45 -14.57
N ILE A 581 2.28 -40.27 -13.89
CA ILE A 581 3.53 -39.84 -14.48
C ILE A 581 4.59 -40.89 -14.15
N LYS A 582 5.45 -41.24 -15.09
CA LYS A 582 6.58 -42.15 -14.89
C LYS A 582 7.83 -41.60 -15.53
N VAL A 583 8.90 -41.49 -14.74
CA VAL A 583 10.23 -41.12 -15.19
C VAL A 583 11.08 -42.39 -15.22
N VAL A 584 11.75 -42.64 -16.34
CA VAL A 584 12.60 -43.81 -16.55
C VAL A 584 14.00 -43.34 -16.90
N LEU A 585 15.02 -43.83 -16.21
CA LEU A 585 16.41 -43.53 -16.52
C LEU A 585 16.82 -44.14 -17.86
N THR A 586 17.63 -43.41 -18.63
CA THR A 586 18.16 -43.85 -19.92
C THR A 586 19.69 -43.95 -19.95
N ALA A 587 20.36 -43.54 -18.87
CA ALA A 587 21.82 -43.53 -18.78
C ALA A 587 22.32 -44.17 -17.48
N SER A 588 23.58 -44.63 -17.51
CA SER A 588 24.26 -45.17 -16.33
C SER A 588 25.14 -44.11 -15.65
N SER A 589 25.31 -44.23 -14.33
CA SER A 589 26.22 -43.38 -13.54
C SER A 589 26.62 -44.06 -12.26
N GLY A 590 27.82 -43.77 -11.75
CA GLY A 590 28.26 -44.18 -10.42
C GLY A 590 27.52 -43.47 -9.27
N SER A 591 26.94 -42.29 -9.54
CA SER A 591 26.10 -41.56 -8.58
C SER A 591 24.72 -42.21 -8.43
N TRP A 592 24.06 -41.95 -7.31
CA TRP A 592 22.69 -42.40 -7.08
C TRP A 592 21.71 -41.46 -7.80
N TRP A 593 20.43 -41.83 -7.81
CA TRP A 593 19.35 -40.90 -8.17
C TRP A 593 18.43 -40.73 -6.96
N SER A 594 18.18 -39.48 -6.57
CA SER A 594 17.26 -39.13 -5.50
C SER A 594 16.24 -38.08 -5.94
N ILE A 595 15.12 -38.08 -5.24
CA ILE A 595 14.09 -37.04 -5.32
C ILE A 595 13.67 -36.74 -3.88
N ASP A 596 14.05 -35.57 -3.40
CA ASP A 596 13.57 -34.95 -2.17
C ASP A 596 12.13 -34.48 -2.40
N GLU A 597 11.85 -33.83 -3.54
CA GLU A 597 10.50 -33.37 -3.87
C GLU A 597 10.18 -33.51 -5.38
N PHE A 598 9.00 -34.04 -5.67
CA PHE A 598 8.45 -34.14 -7.01
C PHE A 598 7.31 -33.12 -7.18
N TYR A 599 7.36 -32.38 -8.29
CA TYR A 599 6.32 -31.43 -8.68
C TYR A 599 5.84 -31.68 -10.11
N ALA A 600 4.55 -31.45 -10.36
CA ALA A 600 4.02 -31.25 -11.70
C ALA A 600 3.37 -29.87 -11.77
N PHE A 601 3.47 -29.18 -12.90
CA PHE A 601 3.00 -27.81 -13.04
C PHE A 601 1.99 -27.66 -14.18
N SER A 602 0.93 -26.87 -13.96
CA SER A 602 -0.17 -26.63 -14.90
C SER A 602 0.23 -25.81 -16.12
#